data_AF-A0AAD4Z2K4-F1
#
_entry.id   AF-A0AAD4Z2K4-F1
#
_cell.length_a   1.000
_cell.length_b   1.000
_cell.length_c   1.000
_cell.angle_alpha   90.00
_cell.angle_beta   90.00
_cell.angle_gamma   90.00
#
_symmetry.space_group_name_H-M   'P 1'
#
loop_
_entity.id
_entity.type
_entity.pdbx_description
1 polymer ?
#
loop_
_entity_poly.entity_id
_entity_poly.type
_entity_poly.pdbx_seq_one_letter_code
_entity_poly.pdbx_strand_id
1 'polypeptide(L)'
;MKGMERIKLEKETASAARKEKKIVMAKKAIASYQRDPDYRFLHQRVSDLFAEFLKSDIENFKSDDKHKKITLAAKWCPSLDSFDRATLLCEAIARKVFPRESYPEYEGMEEAHYAYRVRDRLRKEVLVPLRKELQLPEVYMGANQWGAIPYNRVASVAMKLYKSKFLEHDNERFNKYLEDVKAGKSTIAAGALLPHEIIAQLNNMG
;
A
#
# COMPACT_ATOMS: atom_id res chain seq x y z
N MET A 1 13.78 -37.20 -11.79
CA MET A 1 13.37 -37.12 -10.37
C MET A 1 14.31 -36.27 -9.51
N LYS A 2 15.63 -36.48 -9.49
CA LYS A 2 16.60 -35.73 -8.64
C LYS A 2 16.56 -34.18 -8.78
N GLY A 3 16.25 -33.65 -9.97
CA GLY A 3 16.15 -32.19 -10.17
C GLY A 3 14.94 -31.54 -9.48
N MET A 4 13.80 -32.25 -9.39
CA MET A 4 12.60 -31.73 -8.72
C MET A 4 12.76 -31.72 -7.19
N GLU A 5 13.42 -32.72 -6.61
CA GLU A 5 13.73 -32.77 -5.18
C GLU A 5 14.68 -31.66 -4.77
N ARG A 6 15.71 -31.38 -5.57
CA ARG A 6 16.64 -30.27 -5.34
C ARG A 6 15.92 -28.91 -5.41
N ILE A 7 15.07 -28.68 -6.41
CA ILE A 7 14.27 -27.44 -6.50
C ILE A 7 13.34 -27.29 -5.28
N LYS A 8 12.74 -28.40 -4.82
CA LYS A 8 11.87 -28.40 -3.64
C LYS A 8 12.67 -28.01 -2.38
N LEU A 9 13.84 -28.61 -2.18
CA LEU A 9 14.73 -28.32 -1.05
C LEU A 9 15.25 -26.87 -1.07
N GLU A 10 15.62 -26.35 -2.25
CA GLU A 10 16.02 -24.95 -2.44
C GLU A 10 14.87 -23.98 -2.12
N LYS A 11 13.63 -24.32 -2.51
CA LYS A 11 12.43 -23.54 -2.16
C LYS A 11 12.15 -23.56 -0.66
N GLU A 12 12.30 -24.70 -0.01
CA GLU A 12 12.07 -24.86 1.44
C GLU A 12 13.11 -24.10 2.26
N THR A 13 14.39 -24.23 1.92
CA THR A 13 15.48 -23.47 2.57
C THR A 13 15.31 -21.96 2.38
N ALA A 14 14.97 -21.50 1.17
CA ALA A 14 14.65 -20.09 0.92
C ALA A 14 13.44 -19.61 1.72
N SER A 15 12.41 -20.45 1.88
CA SER A 15 11.22 -20.15 2.70
C SER A 15 11.58 -20.01 4.18
N ALA A 16 12.38 -20.94 4.72
CA ALA A 16 12.85 -20.92 6.09
C ALA A 16 13.70 -19.67 6.38
N ALA A 17 14.67 -19.35 5.51
CA ALA A 17 15.48 -18.14 5.63
C ALA A 17 14.65 -16.85 5.63
N ARG A 18 13.60 -16.78 4.78
CA ARG A 18 12.66 -15.65 4.78
C ARG A 18 11.87 -15.57 6.09
N LYS A 19 11.45 -16.70 6.67
CA LYS A 19 10.76 -16.73 7.97
C LYS A 19 11.68 -16.24 9.08
N GLU A 20 12.92 -16.71 9.13
CA GLU A 20 13.90 -16.27 10.12
C GLU A 20 14.17 -14.77 10.05
N LYS A 21 14.45 -14.25 8.84
CA LYS A 21 14.64 -12.80 8.63
C LYS A 21 13.44 -11.98 9.11
N LYS A 22 12.21 -12.49 8.91
CA LYS A 22 10.98 -11.83 9.40
C LYS A 22 10.92 -11.81 10.93
N ILE A 23 11.27 -12.91 11.59
CA ILE A 23 11.29 -13.00 13.06
C ILE A 23 12.32 -12.03 13.63
N VAL A 24 13.51 -11.96 13.04
CA VAL A 24 14.58 -11.03 13.46
C VAL A 24 14.13 -9.57 13.35
N MET A 25 13.48 -9.18 12.25
CA MET A 25 12.94 -7.84 12.07
C MET A 25 11.89 -7.48 13.12
N ALA A 26 10.93 -8.39 13.38
CA ALA A 26 9.89 -8.17 14.38
C ALA A 26 10.47 -8.04 15.80
N LYS A 27 11.43 -8.91 16.17
CA LYS A 27 12.15 -8.82 17.45
C LYS A 27 12.87 -7.48 17.60
N LYS A 28 13.53 -7.00 16.55
CA LYS A 28 14.19 -5.70 16.54
C LYS A 28 13.20 -4.55 16.73
N ALA A 29 12.05 -4.57 16.04
CA ALA A 29 11.01 -3.56 16.19
C ALA A 29 10.48 -3.51 17.63
N ILE A 30 10.16 -4.67 18.21
CA ILE A 30 9.69 -4.78 19.60
C ILE A 30 10.75 -4.25 20.59
N ALA A 31 12.00 -4.67 20.43
CA ALA A 31 13.09 -4.21 21.30
C ALA A 31 13.30 -2.69 21.19
N SER A 32 13.18 -2.13 19.99
CA SER A 32 13.28 -0.67 19.77
C SER A 32 12.12 0.04 20.48
N TYR A 33 10.88 -0.44 20.30
CA TYR A 33 9.70 0.12 20.96
C TYR A 33 9.78 0.10 22.50
N GLN A 34 10.38 -0.94 23.07
CA GLN A 34 10.53 -1.06 24.52
C GLN A 34 11.63 -0.14 25.08
N ARG A 35 12.78 -0.06 24.39
CA ARG A 35 14.00 0.57 24.93
C ARG A 35 14.16 2.04 24.54
N ASP A 36 13.66 2.44 23.37
CA ASP A 36 13.88 3.76 22.79
C ASP A 36 12.59 4.60 22.91
N PRO A 37 12.57 5.63 23.79
CA PRO A 37 11.42 6.51 23.97
C PRO A 37 11.04 7.29 22.71
N ASP A 38 12.03 7.73 21.91
CA ASP A 38 11.80 8.54 20.72
C ASP A 38 11.20 7.67 19.61
N TYR A 39 11.71 6.45 19.44
CA TYR A 39 11.12 5.46 18.55
C TYR A 39 9.66 5.18 18.93
N ARG A 40 9.40 4.94 20.22
CA ARG A 40 8.05 4.67 20.72
C ARG A 40 7.12 5.86 20.49
N PHE A 41 7.57 7.08 20.79
CA PHE A 41 6.81 8.29 20.55
C PHE A 41 6.46 8.45 19.08
N LEU A 42 7.45 8.35 18.18
CA LEU A 42 7.24 8.46 16.74
C LEU A 42 6.26 7.40 16.23
N HIS A 43 6.44 6.14 16.65
CA HIS A 43 5.55 5.04 16.29
C HIS A 43 4.10 5.30 16.73
N GLN A 44 3.89 5.80 17.95
CA GLN A 44 2.56 6.18 18.44
C GLN A 44 1.96 7.31 17.61
N ARG A 45 2.69 8.41 17.40
CA ARG A 45 2.20 9.56 16.62
C ARG A 45 1.86 9.19 15.17
N VAL A 46 2.67 8.36 14.53
CA VAL A 46 2.40 7.88 13.17
C VAL A 46 1.15 7.00 13.15
N SER A 47 1.03 6.06 14.08
CA SER A 47 -0.14 5.17 14.13
C SER A 47 -1.43 5.91 14.50
N ASP A 48 -1.37 6.93 15.35
CA ASP A 48 -2.49 7.85 15.66
C ASP A 48 -2.94 8.58 14.41
N LEU A 49 -2.00 9.24 13.71
CA LEU A 49 -2.29 10.02 12.51
C LEU A 49 -2.98 9.18 11.44
N PHE A 50 -2.47 7.98 11.18
CA PHE A 50 -3.11 7.06 10.23
C PHE A 50 -4.49 6.62 10.70
N ALA A 51 -4.65 6.28 11.98
CA ALA A 51 -5.95 5.83 12.50
C ALA A 51 -7.01 6.95 12.40
N GLU A 52 -6.66 8.19 12.74
CA GLU A 52 -7.53 9.35 12.62
C GLU A 52 -7.97 9.59 11.18
N PHE A 53 -7.02 9.64 10.23
CA PHE A 53 -7.36 9.82 8.83
C PHE A 53 -8.16 8.66 8.26
N LEU A 54 -7.84 7.41 8.58
CA LEU A 54 -8.56 6.26 8.07
C LEU A 54 -9.99 6.18 8.60
N LYS A 55 -10.23 6.57 9.85
CA LYS A 55 -11.58 6.70 10.42
C LYS A 55 -12.37 7.78 9.69
N SER A 56 -11.78 8.97 9.52
CA SER A 56 -12.45 10.05 8.78
C SER A 56 -12.70 9.66 7.32
N ASP A 57 -11.74 9.03 6.65
CA ASP A 57 -11.86 8.62 5.25
C ASP A 57 -12.98 7.59 5.06
N ILE A 58 -13.10 6.61 5.96
CA ILE A 58 -14.16 5.60 5.82
C ILE A 58 -15.54 6.15 6.16
N GLU A 59 -15.64 7.11 7.08
CA GLU A 59 -16.88 7.84 7.35
C GLU A 59 -17.28 8.70 6.14
N ASN A 60 -16.34 9.41 5.55
CA ASN A 60 -16.54 10.21 4.34
C ASN A 60 -16.96 9.32 3.16
N PHE A 61 -16.29 8.19 2.97
CA PHE A 61 -16.62 7.21 1.92
C PHE A 61 -18.03 6.62 2.06
N LYS A 62 -18.51 6.45 3.30
CA LYS A 62 -19.87 5.94 3.57
C LYS A 62 -20.95 7.03 3.52
N SER A 63 -20.57 8.30 3.52
CA SER A 63 -21.52 9.40 3.46
C SER A 63 -21.94 9.69 2.01
N ASP A 64 -23.20 10.07 1.80
CA ASP A 64 -23.70 10.48 0.47
C ASP A 64 -23.17 11.85 0.00
N ASP A 65 -22.35 12.50 0.83
CA ASP A 65 -21.76 13.80 0.53
C ASP A 65 -20.53 13.66 -0.37
N LYS A 66 -20.76 13.88 -1.67
CA LYS A 66 -19.75 13.85 -2.73
C LYS A 66 -18.64 14.90 -2.58
N HIS A 67 -18.80 15.88 -1.68
CA HIS A 67 -17.78 16.90 -1.44
C HIS A 67 -16.73 16.47 -0.41
N LYS A 68 -16.96 15.40 0.35
CA LYS A 68 -16.00 14.91 1.33
C LYS A 68 -14.86 14.18 0.64
N LYS A 69 -13.66 14.75 0.77
CA LYS A 69 -12.44 14.20 0.17
C LYS A 69 -11.92 13.06 1.01
N ILE A 70 -11.55 11.97 0.33
CA ILE A 70 -10.76 10.88 0.90
C ILE A 70 -9.28 11.25 0.77
N THR A 71 -8.55 11.12 1.87
CA THR A 71 -7.12 11.39 1.91
C THR A 71 -6.31 10.25 1.27
N LEU A 72 -4.99 10.45 1.16
CA LEU A 72 -4.06 9.41 0.72
C LEU A 72 -3.63 8.47 1.86
N ALA A 73 -4.24 8.55 3.06
CA ALA A 73 -3.87 7.69 4.19
C ALA A 73 -3.98 6.21 3.84
N ALA A 74 -5.07 5.79 3.18
CA ALA A 74 -5.23 4.40 2.73
C ALA A 74 -4.17 3.95 1.71
N LYS A 75 -3.66 4.88 0.88
CA LYS A 75 -2.58 4.60 -0.07
C LYS A 75 -1.27 4.29 0.66
N TRP A 76 -0.93 5.09 1.68
CA TRP A 76 0.36 4.98 2.38
C TRP A 76 0.33 4.07 3.61
N CYS A 77 -0.85 3.70 4.10
CA CYS A 77 -0.99 2.79 5.22
C CYS A 77 -0.36 1.43 4.87
N PRO A 78 0.54 0.90 5.72
CA PRO A 78 1.14 -0.41 5.49
C PRO A 78 0.05 -1.49 5.42
N SER A 79 0.23 -2.45 4.52
CA SER A 79 -0.57 -3.68 4.50
C SER A 79 0.14 -4.78 5.30
N LEU A 80 -0.42 -5.99 5.33
CA LEU A 80 0.20 -7.20 5.91
C LEU A 80 1.43 -7.73 5.12
N ASP A 81 2.23 -6.83 4.57
CA ASP A 81 3.38 -7.11 3.73
C ASP A 81 4.71 -7.06 4.52
N SER A 82 5.83 -6.84 3.84
CA SER A 82 7.16 -6.77 4.46
C SER A 82 7.35 -5.56 5.38
N PHE A 83 6.67 -4.43 5.14
CA PHE A 83 6.90 -3.19 5.87
C PHE A 83 6.29 -3.21 7.27
N ASP A 84 5.08 -3.78 7.43
CA ASP A 84 4.49 -4.01 8.76
C ASP A 84 5.40 -4.91 9.61
N ARG A 85 6.08 -5.88 9.03
CA ARG A 85 6.94 -6.82 9.79
C ARG A 85 8.19 -6.15 10.37
N ALA A 86 8.60 -5.03 9.80
CA ALA A 86 9.75 -4.26 10.27
C ALA A 86 9.40 -3.19 11.31
N THR A 87 8.12 -2.84 11.45
CA THR A 87 7.68 -1.67 12.23
C THR A 87 6.52 -1.94 13.17
N LEU A 88 5.70 -2.98 12.89
CA LEU A 88 4.43 -3.32 13.53
C LEU A 88 3.36 -2.22 13.44
N LEU A 89 3.52 -1.28 12.50
CA LEU A 89 2.62 -0.14 12.31
C LEU A 89 1.21 -0.56 11.86
N CYS A 90 1.07 -1.55 10.98
CA CYS A 90 -0.25 -2.00 10.52
C CYS A 90 -1.05 -2.57 11.69
N GLU A 91 -0.41 -3.33 12.58
CA GLU A 91 -1.05 -3.81 13.79
C GLU A 91 -1.49 -2.67 14.72
N ALA A 92 -0.60 -1.71 14.97
CA ALA A 92 -0.90 -0.56 15.83
C ALA A 92 -2.04 0.30 15.27
N ILE A 93 -2.02 0.58 13.96
CA ILE A 93 -3.10 1.30 13.27
C ILE A 93 -4.40 0.51 13.36
N ALA A 94 -4.38 -0.81 13.08
CA ALA A 94 -5.57 -1.64 13.11
C ALA A 94 -6.23 -1.67 14.49
N ARG A 95 -5.44 -1.77 15.56
CA ARG A 95 -5.93 -1.70 16.96
C ARG A 95 -6.51 -0.33 17.29
N LYS A 96 -5.95 0.77 16.78
CA LYS A 96 -6.49 2.12 16.99
C LYS A 96 -7.76 2.37 16.17
N VAL A 97 -7.89 1.76 14.99
CA VAL A 97 -9.10 1.83 14.16
C VAL A 97 -10.21 0.96 14.75
N PHE A 98 -9.86 -0.25 15.24
CA PHE A 98 -10.78 -1.21 15.84
C PHE A 98 -10.40 -1.56 17.29
N PRO A 99 -10.48 -0.59 18.23
CA PRO A 99 -10.07 -0.78 19.61
C PRO A 99 -10.93 -1.83 20.31
N ARG A 100 -10.28 -2.71 21.06
CA ARG A 100 -10.92 -3.90 21.64
C ARG A 100 -12.15 -3.56 22.49
N GLU A 101 -12.06 -2.45 23.20
CA GLU A 101 -13.07 -1.93 24.12
C GLU A 101 -14.34 -1.45 23.39
N SER A 102 -14.27 -1.19 22.09
CA SER A 102 -15.40 -0.73 21.28
C SER A 102 -16.13 -1.84 20.53
N TYR A 103 -15.66 -3.10 20.61
CA TYR A 103 -16.16 -4.21 19.80
C TYR A 103 -16.31 -5.49 20.64
N PRO A 104 -17.54 -5.85 21.06
CA PRO A 104 -17.80 -7.04 21.88
C PRO A 104 -17.28 -8.34 21.28
N GLU A 105 -17.18 -8.44 19.95
CA GLU A 105 -16.64 -9.62 19.27
C GLU A 105 -15.15 -9.89 19.54
N TYR A 106 -14.45 -8.96 20.20
CA TYR A 106 -13.05 -9.10 20.60
C TYR A 106 -12.88 -9.37 22.10
N GLU A 107 -13.95 -9.37 22.88
CA GLU A 107 -13.90 -9.68 24.31
C GLU A 107 -13.41 -11.11 24.54
N GLY A 108 -12.53 -11.32 25.53
CA GLY A 108 -11.99 -12.64 25.87
C GLY A 108 -11.05 -13.30 24.83
N MET A 109 -10.91 -12.74 23.63
CA MET A 109 -10.02 -13.24 22.58
C MET A 109 -8.53 -13.26 22.99
N GLU A 110 -7.79 -14.25 22.54
CA GLU A 110 -6.33 -14.25 22.73
C GLU A 110 -5.67 -13.10 21.95
N GLU A 111 -4.60 -12.53 22.49
CA GLU A 111 -3.91 -11.37 21.93
C GLU A 111 -3.46 -11.57 20.47
N ALA A 112 -2.93 -12.75 20.14
CA ALA A 112 -2.52 -13.09 18.78
C ALA A 112 -3.71 -13.17 17.81
N HIS A 113 -4.83 -13.74 18.27
CA HIS A 113 -6.07 -13.82 17.50
C HIS A 113 -6.68 -12.42 17.29
N TYR A 114 -6.72 -11.58 18.32
CA TYR A 114 -7.18 -10.19 18.22
C TYR A 114 -6.36 -9.42 17.19
N ALA A 115 -5.02 -9.45 17.30
CA ALA A 115 -4.10 -8.81 16.37
C ALA A 115 -4.31 -9.25 14.91
N TYR A 116 -4.55 -10.54 14.67
CA TYR A 116 -4.86 -11.04 13.34
C TYR A 116 -6.21 -10.49 12.83
N ARG A 117 -7.26 -10.55 13.66
CA ARG A 117 -8.63 -10.15 13.30
C ARG A 117 -8.72 -8.67 12.94
N VAL A 118 -8.14 -7.78 13.75
CA VAL A 118 -8.20 -6.33 13.45
C VAL A 118 -7.40 -5.97 12.21
N ARG A 119 -6.27 -6.64 11.94
CA ARG A 119 -5.49 -6.39 10.72
C ARG A 119 -6.22 -6.87 9.46
N ASP A 120 -6.86 -8.04 9.51
CA ASP A 120 -7.69 -8.50 8.38
C ASP A 120 -8.90 -7.59 8.17
N ARG A 121 -9.53 -7.12 9.26
CA ARG A 121 -10.64 -6.14 9.22
C ARG A 121 -10.20 -4.82 8.61
N LEU A 122 -9.09 -4.23 9.06
CA LEU A 122 -8.51 -3.02 8.49
C LEU A 122 -8.29 -3.16 6.98
N ARG A 123 -7.73 -4.29 6.55
CA ARG A 123 -7.54 -4.55 5.13
C ARG A 123 -8.87 -4.59 4.37
N LYS A 124 -9.81 -5.42 4.81
CA LYS A 124 -11.06 -5.70 4.07
C LYS A 124 -12.06 -4.54 4.11
N GLU A 125 -12.27 -3.95 5.28
CA GLU A 125 -13.34 -2.97 5.52
C GLU A 125 -12.88 -1.53 5.31
N VAL A 126 -11.58 -1.26 5.31
CA VAL A 126 -11.04 0.12 5.21
C VAL A 126 -10.11 0.26 4.00
N LEU A 127 -8.98 -0.46 3.96
CA LEU A 127 -7.96 -0.22 2.93
C LEU A 127 -8.42 -0.62 1.53
N VAL A 128 -9.06 -1.78 1.36
CA VAL A 128 -9.56 -2.23 0.06
C VAL A 128 -10.59 -1.25 -0.55
N PRO A 129 -11.68 -0.86 0.14
CA PRO A 129 -12.65 0.08 -0.42
C PRO A 129 -12.05 1.45 -0.68
N LEU A 130 -11.29 2.01 0.26
CA LEU A 130 -10.68 3.34 0.07
C LEU A 130 -9.66 3.36 -1.08
N ARG A 131 -8.83 2.31 -1.25
CA ARG A 131 -7.89 2.23 -2.38
C ARG A 131 -8.60 2.10 -3.72
N LYS A 132 -9.76 1.43 -3.75
CA LYS A 132 -10.61 1.35 -4.95
C LYS A 132 -11.16 2.73 -5.31
N GLU A 133 -11.64 3.49 -4.32
CA GLU A 133 -12.14 4.85 -4.52
C GLU A 133 -11.05 5.82 -4.96
N LEU A 134 -9.83 5.66 -4.44
CA LEU A 134 -8.66 6.42 -4.88
C LEU A 134 -8.20 6.08 -6.31
N GLN A 135 -8.78 5.06 -6.95
CA GLN A 135 -8.49 4.62 -8.31
C GLN A 135 -6.98 4.43 -8.59
N LEU A 136 -6.28 3.83 -7.62
CA LEU A 136 -4.84 3.59 -7.72
C LEU A 136 -4.52 2.58 -8.83
N PRO A 137 -3.50 2.81 -9.68
CA PRO A 137 -3.16 1.89 -10.77
C PRO A 137 -2.86 0.48 -10.26
N GLU A 138 -2.24 0.35 -9.08
CA GLU A 138 -1.88 -0.93 -8.48
C GLU A 138 -3.09 -1.82 -8.17
N VAL A 139 -4.27 -1.21 -7.90
CA VAL A 139 -5.52 -1.96 -7.66
C VAL A 139 -5.97 -2.65 -8.94
N TYR A 140 -5.97 -1.93 -10.06
CA TYR A 140 -6.34 -2.47 -11.37
C TYR A 140 -5.31 -3.47 -11.88
N MET A 141 -4.02 -3.16 -11.74
CA MET A 141 -2.92 -4.05 -12.13
C MET A 141 -2.96 -5.37 -11.36
N GLY A 142 -3.20 -5.32 -10.04
CA GLY A 142 -3.32 -6.52 -9.21
C GLY A 142 -4.53 -7.39 -9.57
N ALA A 143 -5.59 -6.79 -10.11
CA ALA A 143 -6.78 -7.49 -10.61
C ALA A 143 -6.68 -7.88 -12.10
N ASN A 144 -5.56 -7.62 -12.77
CA ASN A 144 -5.38 -7.79 -14.22
C ASN A 144 -6.41 -7.00 -15.07
N GLN A 145 -6.94 -5.90 -14.53
CA GLN A 145 -7.95 -5.05 -15.16
C GLN A 145 -7.31 -3.82 -15.84
N TRP A 146 -6.36 -4.06 -16.75
CA TRP A 146 -5.59 -2.99 -17.41
C TRP A 146 -6.48 -1.99 -18.17
N GLY A 147 -7.51 -2.51 -18.85
CA GLY A 147 -8.50 -1.71 -19.58
C GLY A 147 -9.36 -0.75 -18.72
N ALA A 148 -9.28 -0.85 -17.39
CA ALA A 148 -10.02 0.02 -16.47
C ALA A 148 -9.14 1.11 -15.82
N ILE A 149 -7.83 1.14 -16.11
CA ILE A 149 -6.92 2.12 -15.51
C ILE A 149 -7.29 3.55 -15.99
N PRO A 150 -7.54 4.50 -15.07
CA PRO A 150 -7.82 5.89 -15.42
C PRO A 150 -6.50 6.70 -15.49
N TYR A 151 -5.83 6.67 -16.65
CA TYR A 151 -4.51 7.30 -16.83
C TYR A 151 -4.44 8.77 -16.42
N ASN A 152 -5.51 9.54 -16.60
CA ASN A 152 -5.60 10.94 -16.16
C ASN A 152 -5.50 11.14 -14.64
N ARG A 153 -5.75 10.09 -13.83
CA ARG A 153 -5.61 10.12 -12.36
C ARG A 153 -4.30 9.49 -11.89
N VAL A 154 -3.52 8.89 -12.77
CA VAL A 154 -2.23 8.28 -12.42
C VAL A 154 -1.20 9.37 -12.17
N ALA A 155 -0.63 9.38 -10.97
CA ALA A 155 0.43 10.33 -10.61
C ALA A 155 1.69 10.12 -11.48
N SER A 156 2.42 11.20 -11.80
CA SER A 156 3.60 11.16 -12.69
C SER A 156 4.69 10.17 -12.26
N VAL A 157 4.95 10.02 -10.97
CA VAL A 157 5.91 9.03 -10.46
C VAL A 157 5.44 7.60 -10.76
N ALA A 158 4.16 7.31 -10.55
CA ALA A 158 3.58 6.01 -10.91
C ALA A 158 3.57 5.80 -12.43
N MET A 159 3.32 6.86 -13.19
CA MET A 159 3.39 6.87 -14.65
C MET A 159 4.78 6.46 -15.15
N LYS A 160 5.83 7.06 -14.56
CA LYS A 160 7.24 6.70 -14.82
C LYS A 160 7.54 5.25 -14.44
N LEU A 161 7.12 4.84 -13.24
CA LEU A 161 7.43 3.52 -12.69
C LEU A 161 6.78 2.38 -13.47
N TYR A 162 5.55 2.55 -13.93
CA TYR A 162 4.76 1.50 -14.58
C TYR A 162 4.65 1.63 -16.09
N LYS A 163 5.35 2.60 -16.71
CA LYS A 163 5.34 2.86 -18.16
C LYS A 163 5.47 1.59 -19.00
N SER A 164 6.46 0.74 -18.70
CA SER A 164 6.69 -0.50 -19.45
C SER A 164 5.50 -1.45 -19.37
N LYS A 165 4.90 -1.60 -18.18
CA LYS A 165 3.73 -2.45 -17.96
C LYS A 165 2.49 -1.93 -18.67
N PHE A 166 2.29 -0.61 -18.70
CA PHE A 166 1.18 0.00 -19.45
C PHE A 166 1.35 -0.24 -20.96
N LEU A 167 2.58 -0.11 -21.48
CA LEU A 167 2.87 -0.41 -22.88
C LEU A 167 2.71 -1.89 -23.22
N GLU A 168 3.03 -2.80 -22.29
CA GLU A 168 2.90 -4.25 -22.49
C GLU A 168 1.43 -4.71 -22.50
N HIS A 169 0.62 -4.21 -21.57
CA HIS A 169 -0.72 -4.74 -21.33
C HIS A 169 -1.88 -3.88 -21.87
N ASP A 170 -1.64 -2.61 -22.17
CA ASP A 170 -2.69 -1.66 -22.61
C ASP A 170 -2.13 -0.60 -23.57
N ASN A 171 -1.32 -1.07 -24.52
CA ASN A 171 -0.53 -0.26 -25.44
C ASN A 171 -1.35 0.83 -26.15
N GLU A 172 -2.48 0.45 -26.74
CA GLU A 172 -3.30 1.34 -27.57
C GLU A 172 -3.91 2.48 -26.76
N ARG A 173 -4.57 2.17 -25.63
CA ARG A 173 -5.16 3.21 -24.76
C ARG A 173 -4.10 4.10 -24.14
N PHE A 174 -2.97 3.52 -23.74
CA PHE A 174 -1.89 4.28 -23.13
C PHE A 174 -1.24 5.25 -24.14
N ASN A 175 -0.96 4.80 -25.37
CA ASN A 175 -0.41 5.67 -26.41
C ASN A 175 -1.39 6.77 -26.80
N LYS A 176 -2.69 6.45 -26.94
CA LYS A 176 -3.73 7.45 -27.16
C LYS A 176 -3.75 8.51 -26.05
N TYR A 177 -3.64 8.10 -24.79
CA TYR A 177 -3.54 9.04 -23.66
C TYR A 177 -2.32 9.96 -23.78
N LEU A 178 -1.16 9.44 -24.18
CA LEU A 178 0.04 10.25 -24.39
C LEU A 178 -0.11 11.25 -25.53
N GLU A 179 -0.78 10.87 -26.63
CA GLU A 179 -1.12 11.76 -27.73
C GLU A 179 -2.07 12.87 -27.29
N ASP A 180 -3.10 12.53 -26.50
CA ASP A 180 -4.04 13.50 -25.93
C ASP A 180 -3.33 14.49 -24.99
N VAL A 181 -2.35 14.03 -24.20
CA VAL A 181 -1.51 14.90 -23.37
C VAL A 181 -0.66 15.83 -24.23
N LYS A 182 -0.02 15.31 -25.30
CA LYS A 182 0.76 16.12 -26.24
C LYS A 182 -0.09 17.16 -26.96
N ALA A 183 -1.35 16.82 -27.25
CA ALA A 183 -2.32 17.71 -27.87
C ALA A 183 -2.98 18.69 -26.88
N GLY A 184 -2.65 18.63 -25.58
CA GLY A 184 -3.25 19.48 -24.53
C GLY A 184 -4.69 19.12 -24.16
N LYS A 185 -5.22 17.97 -24.63
CA LYS A 185 -6.57 17.46 -24.31
C LYS A 185 -6.62 16.78 -22.95
N SER A 186 -5.47 16.38 -22.42
CA SER A 186 -5.30 15.74 -21.12
C SER A 186 -4.05 16.26 -20.44
N THR A 187 -3.90 15.99 -19.15
CA THR A 187 -2.77 16.49 -18.34
C THR A 187 -2.10 15.36 -17.58
N ILE A 188 -0.77 15.45 -17.45
CA ILE A 188 0.02 14.66 -16.50
C ILE A 188 0.53 15.61 -15.42
N ALA A 189 0.22 15.32 -14.16
CA ALA A 189 0.71 16.11 -13.04
C ALA A 189 2.21 15.84 -12.81
N ALA A 190 3.09 16.60 -13.48
CA ALA A 190 4.54 16.41 -13.44
C ALA A 190 5.23 17.00 -12.19
N GLY A 191 4.50 17.65 -11.28
CA GLY A 191 5.09 18.40 -10.15
C GLY A 191 5.88 17.57 -9.14
N ALA A 192 5.77 16.24 -9.17
CA ALA A 192 6.55 15.34 -8.33
C ALA A 192 7.86 14.84 -8.99
N LEU A 193 8.05 15.08 -10.29
CA LEU A 193 9.28 14.72 -11.01
C LEU A 193 10.29 15.87 -10.92
N LEU A 194 11.54 15.53 -10.62
CA LEU A 194 12.61 16.52 -10.56
C LEU A 194 13.11 16.85 -11.97
N PRO A 195 13.57 18.09 -12.24
CA PRO A 195 14.02 18.49 -13.59
C PRO A 195 15.08 17.55 -14.19
N HIS A 196 16.02 17.07 -13.38
CA HIS A 196 17.05 16.13 -13.84
C HIS A 196 16.47 14.76 -14.24
N GLU A 197 15.37 14.31 -13.61
CA GLU A 197 14.70 13.07 -13.98
C GLU A 197 13.99 13.18 -15.33
N ILE A 198 13.48 14.36 -15.66
CA ILE A 198 12.84 14.64 -16.95
C ILE A 198 13.90 14.66 -18.05
N ILE A 199 15.02 15.36 -17.83
CA ILE A 199 16.13 15.44 -18.78
C ILE A 199 16.73 14.05 -19.04
N ALA A 200 16.93 13.24 -17.99
CA ALA A 200 17.45 11.88 -18.15
C ALA A 200 16.54 11.00 -19.04
N GLN A 201 15.24 11.22 -19.04
CA GLN A 201 14.32 10.49 -19.91
C GLN A 201 14.44 10.88 -21.39
N LEU A 202 14.77 12.14 -21.70
CA LEU A 202 15.00 12.57 -23.08
C LEU A 202 16.27 11.93 -23.66
N ASN A 203 17.34 11.83 -22.85
CA ASN A 203 18.61 11.26 -23.27
C ASN A 203 18.57 9.75 -23.47
N ASN A 204 17.68 9.04 -22.74
CA ASN A 204 17.47 7.60 -22.87
C ASN A 204 16.46 7.22 -23.98
N MET A 205 15.95 8.18 -24.74
CA MET A 205 15.14 7.95 -25.95
C MET A 205 15.98 8.00 -27.25
N GLY A 206 17.31 7.99 -27.13
CA GLY A 206 18.26 7.85 -28.23
C GLY A 206 18.73 6.42 -28.43
#